data_AF-A0A1S2VM23-F1
#
_entry.id   AF-A0A1S2VM23-F1
#
_cell.length_a   1.000
_cell.length_b   1.000
_cell.length_c   1.000
_cell.angle_alpha   90.00
_cell.angle_beta   90.00
_cell.angle_gamma   90.00
#
_symmetry.space_group_name_H-M   'P 1'
#
loop_
_entity.id
_entity.type
_entity.pdbx_description
1 polymer ?
#
loop_
_entity_poly.entity_id
_entity_poly.type
_entity_poly.pdbx_seq_one_letter_code
_entity_poly.pdbx_strand_id
1 'polypeptide(L)'
;MSSELTTSSGGGLAKWEDKFDRVYRWYRDETGSITLPAELEQERRQWAWIYALMESGAQTKESQLVLAIQKQYPGTQARVARRLLDDTRRFYSVLGKPNLDFERVMLISQLREDIRRARRSEDFKAVASLSKLYAQVIGADQPQEQVENKTVINVLNFNPVQLGGEEIDPEQLEKLIKNLKAADKRKREEEFSDFTTLDDDDTTA
;
A
#
# COMPACT_ATOMS: atom_id res chain seq x y z
N MET A 1 33.66 -9.88 -61.89
CA MET A 1 32.24 -10.21 -61.66
C MET A 1 32.13 -11.68 -61.28
N SER A 2 31.89 -11.99 -60.00
CA SER A 2 31.18 -13.19 -59.55
C SER A 2 31.04 -13.13 -58.03
N SER A 3 29.81 -12.83 -57.64
CA SER A 3 29.07 -13.19 -56.43
C SER A 3 29.72 -13.01 -55.06
N GLU A 4 29.29 -11.93 -54.41
CA GLU A 4 29.28 -11.76 -52.96
C GLU A 4 28.61 -12.96 -52.29
N LEU A 5 29.35 -13.60 -51.39
CA LEU A 5 28.81 -14.55 -50.43
C LEU A 5 27.91 -13.77 -49.44
N THR A 6 26.63 -13.68 -49.76
CA THR A 6 25.60 -13.25 -48.81
C THR A 6 25.36 -14.42 -47.87
N THR A 7 26.00 -14.40 -46.70
CA THR A 7 25.64 -15.31 -45.60
C THR A 7 24.28 -14.91 -45.06
N SER A 8 23.23 -15.51 -45.62
CA SER A 8 21.90 -15.55 -45.03
C SER A 8 21.91 -16.46 -43.78
N SER A 9 22.44 -15.94 -42.67
CA SER A 9 22.05 -16.44 -41.35
C SER A 9 20.69 -15.79 -41.03
N GLY A 10 19.56 -16.43 -41.26
CA GLY A 10 19.21 -17.71 -40.64
C GLY A 10 18.06 -17.41 -39.68
N GLY A 11 16.85 -17.24 -40.24
CA GLY A 11 15.60 -16.95 -39.53
C GLY A 11 15.10 -18.12 -38.68
N GLY A 12 15.92 -18.60 -37.75
CA GLY A 12 15.67 -19.79 -36.93
C GLY A 12 15.35 -19.54 -35.44
N LEU A 13 15.55 -18.33 -34.92
CA LEU A 13 15.39 -18.03 -33.48
C LEU A 13 14.15 -17.19 -33.14
N ALA A 14 13.46 -16.62 -34.14
CA ALA A 14 12.46 -15.57 -33.92
C ALA A 14 11.11 -16.04 -33.33
N LYS A 15 10.83 -17.35 -33.26
CA LYS A 15 9.52 -17.85 -32.81
C LYS A 15 9.33 -17.88 -31.29
N TRP A 16 10.43 -17.71 -30.53
CA TRP A 16 10.45 -17.83 -29.07
C TRP A 16 11.04 -16.62 -28.34
N GLU A 17 11.47 -15.58 -29.05
CA GLU A 17 11.93 -14.35 -28.40
C GLU A 17 10.71 -13.55 -27.94
N ASP A 18 10.49 -13.51 -26.62
CA ASP A 18 9.49 -12.64 -26.00
C ASP A 18 9.79 -11.19 -26.39
N LYS A 19 8.76 -10.41 -26.69
CA LYS A 19 8.90 -9.00 -27.09
C LYS A 19 9.66 -8.18 -26.04
N PHE A 20 9.53 -8.57 -24.77
CA PHE A 20 10.24 -7.95 -23.66
C PHE A 20 11.75 -8.21 -23.73
N ASP A 21 12.19 -9.41 -24.11
CA ASP A 21 13.61 -9.75 -24.21
C ASP A 21 14.29 -8.96 -25.32
N ARG A 22 13.60 -8.73 -26.44
CA ARG A 22 14.12 -7.88 -27.54
C ARG A 22 14.27 -6.43 -27.13
N VAL A 23 13.25 -5.86 -26.48
CA VAL A 23 13.33 -4.47 -26.00
C VAL A 23 14.38 -4.34 -24.90
N TYR A 24 14.54 -5.35 -24.05
CA TYR A 24 15.56 -5.37 -22.99
C TYR A 24 16.99 -5.47 -23.54
N ARG A 25 17.23 -6.35 -24.51
CA ARG A 25 18.52 -6.45 -25.20
C ARG A 25 18.87 -5.15 -25.93
N TRP A 26 17.90 -4.54 -26.61
CA TRP A 26 18.05 -3.21 -27.20
C TRP A 26 18.39 -2.15 -26.16
N TYR A 27 17.70 -2.15 -25.01
CA TYR A 27 17.92 -1.17 -23.94
C TYR A 27 19.31 -1.28 -23.29
N ARG A 28 19.90 -2.48 -23.27
CA ARG A 28 21.24 -2.76 -22.76
C ARG A 28 22.34 -2.73 -23.83
N ASP A 29 21.99 -2.49 -25.08
CA ASP A 29 22.97 -2.45 -26.16
C ASP A 29 23.69 -1.09 -26.16
N GLU A 30 24.88 -1.06 -25.58
CA GLU A 30 25.75 0.11 -25.58
C GLU A 30 26.38 0.39 -26.95
N THR A 31 26.33 -0.57 -27.88
CA THR A 31 26.96 -0.49 -29.20
C THR A 31 26.01 -0.02 -30.31
N GLY A 32 24.69 0.02 -30.06
CA GLY A 32 23.68 0.44 -31.02
C GLY A 32 23.50 -0.49 -32.22
N SER A 33 23.99 -1.73 -32.12
CA SER A 33 23.95 -2.76 -33.16
C SER A 33 22.57 -3.39 -33.34
N ILE A 34 21.77 -3.43 -32.28
CA ILE A 34 20.43 -3.98 -32.27
C ILE A 34 19.45 -2.90 -32.73
N THR A 35 18.69 -3.18 -33.79
CA THR A 35 17.58 -2.32 -34.23
C THR A 35 16.25 -2.96 -33.87
N LEU A 36 15.32 -2.15 -33.35
CA LEU A 36 13.97 -2.61 -33.04
C LEU A 36 13.09 -2.53 -34.29
N PRO A 37 12.23 -3.53 -34.54
CA PRO A 37 11.14 -3.41 -35.51
C PRO A 37 10.26 -2.19 -35.18
N ALA A 38 9.76 -1.49 -36.21
CA ALA A 38 8.98 -0.26 -36.05
C ALA A 38 7.75 -0.44 -35.12
N GLU A 39 7.08 -1.59 -35.20
CA GLU A 39 5.95 -1.93 -34.33
C GLU A 39 6.36 -2.01 -32.84
N LEU A 40 7.49 -2.66 -32.55
CA LEU A 40 8.02 -2.77 -31.19
C LEU A 40 8.57 -1.44 -30.67
N GLU A 41 9.12 -0.60 -31.55
CA GLU A 41 9.54 0.73 -31.17
C GLU A 41 8.34 1.60 -30.76
N GLN A 42 7.22 1.48 -31.48
CA GLN A 42 5.97 2.15 -31.13
C GLN A 42 5.42 1.64 -29.78
N GLU A 43 5.37 0.32 -29.57
CA GLU A 43 4.97 -0.26 -28.26
C GLU A 43 5.87 0.25 -27.12
N ARG A 44 7.19 0.26 -27.33
CA ARG A 44 8.16 0.78 -26.34
C ARG A 44 7.89 2.25 -25.99
N ARG A 45 7.62 3.09 -26.99
CA ARG A 45 7.29 4.52 -26.76
C ARG A 45 5.99 4.67 -25.95
N GLN A 46 5.00 3.82 -26.21
CA GLN A 46 3.78 3.77 -25.41
C GLN A 46 4.07 3.37 -23.96
N TRP A 47 4.89 2.33 -23.75
CA TRP A 47 5.27 1.90 -22.40
C TRP A 47 6.03 2.98 -21.64
N ALA A 48 6.96 3.69 -22.29
CA ALA A 48 7.68 4.80 -21.66
C ALA A 48 6.75 5.93 -21.21
N TRP A 49 5.77 6.30 -22.04
CA TRP A 49 4.79 7.32 -21.68
C TRP A 49 3.88 6.87 -20.54
N ILE A 50 3.39 5.61 -20.58
CA ILE A 50 2.56 5.04 -19.52
C ILE A 50 3.35 4.98 -18.20
N TYR A 51 4.63 4.61 -18.25
CA TYR A 51 5.50 4.59 -17.07
C TYR A 51 5.65 5.97 -16.45
N ALA A 52 5.93 6.99 -17.25
CA ALA A 52 5.99 8.38 -16.76
C ALA A 52 4.66 8.85 -16.15
N LEU A 53 3.53 8.44 -16.73
CA LEU A 53 2.21 8.74 -16.17
C LEU A 53 2.01 8.08 -14.80
N MET A 54 2.44 6.82 -14.64
CA MET A 54 2.37 6.13 -13.35
C MET A 54 3.31 6.76 -12.30
N GLU A 55 4.53 7.10 -12.70
CA GLU A 55 5.54 7.70 -11.82
C GLU A 55 5.13 9.09 -11.33
N SER A 56 4.42 9.85 -12.16
CA SER A 56 3.91 11.18 -11.78
C SER A 56 2.92 11.17 -10.61
N GLY A 57 2.34 10.01 -10.27
CA GLY A 57 1.32 9.88 -9.21
C GLY A 57 0.00 10.59 -9.51
N ALA A 58 -0.16 11.23 -10.68
CA ALA A 58 -1.34 12.02 -11.01
C ALA A 58 -2.63 11.19 -11.11
N GLN A 59 -2.52 9.90 -11.41
CA GLN A 59 -3.63 8.96 -11.50
C GLN A 59 -3.34 7.74 -10.64
N THR A 60 -4.10 7.58 -9.55
CA THR A 60 -3.92 6.47 -8.61
C THR A 60 -4.78 5.26 -8.94
N LYS A 61 -5.90 5.46 -9.64
CA LYS A 61 -6.83 4.39 -9.99
C LYS A 61 -6.53 3.85 -11.39
N GLU A 62 -6.56 2.52 -11.51
CA GLU A 62 -6.38 1.82 -12.80
C GLU A 62 -7.41 2.29 -13.85
N SER A 63 -8.67 2.52 -13.45
CA SER A 63 -9.69 3.04 -14.37
C SER A 63 -9.33 4.42 -14.95
N GLN A 64 -8.69 5.27 -14.15
CA GLN A 64 -8.24 6.59 -14.61
C GLN A 64 -7.01 6.47 -15.53
N LEU A 65 -6.08 5.57 -15.21
CA LEU A 65 -4.94 5.26 -16.07
C LEU A 65 -5.41 4.72 -17.44
N VAL A 66 -6.37 3.80 -17.45
CA VAL A 66 -6.96 3.27 -18.69
C VAL A 66 -7.61 4.39 -19.52
N LEU A 67 -8.39 5.29 -18.88
CA LEU A 67 -8.98 6.43 -19.58
C LEU A 67 -7.93 7.41 -20.12
N ALA A 68 -6.85 7.65 -19.36
CA ALA A 68 -5.75 8.50 -19.80
C ALA A 68 -5.02 7.90 -21.03
N ILE A 69 -4.80 6.59 -21.03
CA ILE A 69 -4.23 5.86 -22.18
C ILE A 69 -5.14 6.00 -23.40
N GLN A 70 -6.46 5.82 -23.24
CA GLN A 70 -7.40 5.97 -24.36
C GLN A 70 -7.49 7.40 -24.91
N LYS A 71 -7.29 8.41 -24.06
CA LYS A 71 -7.21 9.81 -24.49
C LYS A 71 -5.93 10.11 -25.27
N GLN A 72 -4.80 9.57 -24.83
CA GLN A 72 -3.50 9.76 -25.51
C GLN A 72 -3.43 9.01 -26.83
N TYR A 73 -4.00 7.80 -26.90
CA TYR A 73 -3.99 6.93 -28.07
C TYR A 73 -5.42 6.67 -28.55
N PRO A 74 -6.01 7.60 -29.32
CA PRO A 74 -7.38 7.48 -29.80
C PRO A 74 -7.54 6.25 -30.71
N GLY A 75 -8.67 5.53 -30.54
CA GLY A 75 -8.92 4.25 -31.21
C GLY A 75 -8.53 3.02 -30.38
N THR A 76 -7.81 3.21 -29.27
CA THR A 76 -7.47 2.10 -28.35
C THR A 76 -8.69 1.65 -27.56
N GLN A 77 -9.05 0.37 -27.71
CA GLN A 77 -10.09 -0.24 -26.89
C GLN A 77 -9.64 -0.39 -25.43
N ALA A 78 -10.57 -0.33 -24.48
CA ALA A 78 -10.26 -0.44 -23.05
C ALA A 78 -9.48 -1.72 -22.70
N ARG A 79 -9.75 -2.83 -23.41
CA ARG A 79 -9.01 -4.08 -23.24
C ARG A 79 -7.53 -3.96 -23.64
N VAL A 80 -7.26 -3.26 -24.73
CA VAL A 80 -5.90 -3.03 -25.23
C VAL A 80 -5.16 -2.08 -24.28
N ALA A 81 -5.83 -1.03 -23.81
CA ALA A 81 -5.25 -0.10 -22.83
C ALA A 81 -4.86 -0.79 -21.51
N ARG A 82 -5.68 -1.72 -21.01
CA ARG A 82 -5.32 -2.55 -19.83
C ARG A 82 -4.09 -3.43 -20.12
N ARG A 83 -4.08 -4.10 -21.27
CA ARG A 83 -2.92 -4.92 -21.67
C ARG A 83 -1.63 -4.09 -21.75
N LEU A 84 -1.69 -2.89 -22.32
CA LEU A 84 -0.53 -1.98 -22.39
C LEU A 84 -0.06 -1.57 -20.99
N LEU A 85 -1.00 -1.29 -20.08
CA LEU A 85 -0.69 -0.98 -18.68
C LEU A 85 0.04 -2.15 -18.00
N ASP A 86 -0.47 -3.38 -18.16
CA ASP A 86 0.10 -4.58 -17.56
C ASP A 86 1.47 -4.92 -18.16
N ASP A 87 1.63 -4.79 -19.48
CA ASP A 87 2.90 -4.97 -20.18
C ASP A 87 3.94 -3.94 -19.70
N THR A 88 3.53 -2.68 -19.52
CA THR A 88 4.40 -1.60 -18.99
C THR A 88 4.85 -1.92 -17.57
N ARG A 89 3.91 -2.31 -16.70
CA ARG A 89 4.20 -2.73 -15.32
C ARG A 89 5.22 -3.87 -15.29
N ARG A 90 4.97 -4.94 -16.05
CA ARG A 90 5.86 -6.10 -16.14
C ARG A 90 7.25 -5.70 -16.61
N PHE A 91 7.36 -4.89 -17.65
CA PHE A 91 8.65 -4.49 -18.22
C PHE A 91 9.48 -3.62 -17.25
N TYR A 92 8.87 -2.58 -16.67
CA TYR A 92 9.61 -1.64 -15.81
C TYR A 92 9.88 -2.16 -14.40
N SER A 93 9.14 -3.17 -13.93
CA SER A 93 9.50 -3.90 -12.70
C SER A 93 10.88 -4.57 -12.77
N VAL A 94 11.39 -4.84 -13.97
CA VAL A 94 12.69 -5.51 -14.19
C VAL A 94 13.84 -4.52 -14.44
N LEU A 95 13.53 -3.27 -14.84
CA LEU A 95 14.53 -2.31 -15.35
C LEU A 95 14.95 -1.21 -14.35
N GLY A 96 14.14 -0.90 -13.35
CA GLY A 96 14.40 0.20 -12.41
C GLY A 96 15.15 -0.21 -11.14
N LYS A 97 15.74 0.77 -10.43
CA LYS A 97 15.95 0.63 -8.98
C LYS A 97 14.58 0.34 -8.36
N PRO A 98 14.43 -0.69 -7.50
CA PRO A 98 13.13 -1.13 -7.02
C PRO A 98 12.46 0.02 -6.26
N ASN A 99 11.47 0.64 -6.90
CA ASN A 99 10.52 1.49 -6.20
C ASN A 99 9.59 0.53 -5.46
N LEU A 100 9.92 0.25 -4.20
CA LEU A 100 9.24 -0.74 -3.37
C LEU A 100 7.73 -0.46 -3.28
N ASP A 101 7.32 0.81 -3.30
CA ASP A 101 5.89 1.17 -3.28
C ASP A 101 5.21 0.82 -4.60
N PHE A 102 5.87 1.08 -5.73
CA PHE A 102 5.36 0.70 -7.05
C PHE A 102 5.30 -0.82 -7.23
N GLU A 103 6.34 -1.54 -6.81
CA GLU A 103 6.38 -3.01 -6.83
C GLU A 103 5.30 -3.62 -5.95
N ARG A 104 5.06 -3.03 -4.77
CA ARG A 104 3.96 -3.42 -3.87
C ARG A 104 2.61 -3.24 -4.55
N VAL A 105 2.36 -2.11 -5.22
CA VAL A 105 1.13 -1.87 -5.98
C VAL A 105 0.97 -2.90 -7.12
N MET A 106 2.05 -3.22 -7.83
CA MET A 106 2.04 -4.24 -8.86
C MET A 106 1.72 -5.64 -8.31
N LEU A 107 2.36 -6.03 -7.21
CA LEU A 107 2.16 -7.32 -6.57
C LEU A 107 0.72 -7.47 -6.07
N ILE A 108 0.14 -6.41 -5.52
CA ILE A 108 -1.29 -6.36 -5.13
C ILE A 108 -2.18 -6.60 -6.35
N SER A 109 -1.87 -5.98 -7.49
CA SER A 109 -2.65 -6.15 -8.72
C SER A 109 -2.62 -7.59 -9.21
N GLN A 110 -1.43 -8.20 -9.25
CA GLN A 110 -1.23 -9.59 -9.67
C GLN A 110 -1.97 -10.57 -8.74
N LEU A 111 -1.80 -10.42 -7.43
CA LEU A 111 -2.46 -11.27 -6.44
C LEU A 111 -3.99 -11.23 -6.57
N ARG A 112 -4.58 -10.06 -6.84
CA ARG A 112 -6.03 -9.96 -7.06
C ARG A 112 -6.47 -10.70 -8.31
N GLU A 113 -5.68 -10.70 -9.35
CA GLU A 113 -6.00 -11.43 -10.57
C GLU A 113 -5.86 -12.94 -10.37
N ASP A 114 -4.81 -13.39 -9.70
CA ASP A 114 -4.59 -14.80 -9.38
C ASP A 114 -5.68 -15.35 -8.44
N ILE A 115 -6.11 -14.58 -7.43
CA ILE A 115 -7.28 -14.94 -6.61
C ILE A 115 -8.54 -15.08 -7.47
N ARG A 116 -8.76 -14.17 -8.42
CA ARG A 116 -9.92 -14.27 -9.35
C ARG A 116 -9.83 -15.46 -10.29
N ARG A 117 -8.62 -15.89 -10.68
CA ARG A 117 -8.40 -17.09 -11.50
C ARG A 117 -8.61 -18.35 -10.68
N ALA A 118 -7.99 -18.45 -9.50
CA ALA A 118 -8.15 -19.56 -8.56
C ALA A 118 -9.61 -19.76 -8.13
N ARG A 119 -10.36 -18.67 -7.92
CA ARG A 119 -11.79 -18.72 -7.61
C ARG A 119 -12.64 -19.22 -8.77
N ARG A 120 -12.24 -18.93 -10.02
CA ARG A 120 -12.91 -19.44 -11.23
C ARG A 120 -12.61 -20.90 -11.51
N SER A 121 -11.44 -21.39 -11.10
CA SER A 121 -11.05 -22.80 -11.18
C SER A 121 -11.47 -23.62 -9.97
N GLU A 122 -12.26 -23.05 -9.04
CA GLU A 122 -12.74 -23.70 -7.81
C GLU A 122 -11.61 -24.25 -6.91
N ASP A 123 -10.38 -23.73 -7.06
CA ASP A 123 -9.25 -24.10 -6.21
C ASP A 123 -9.24 -23.22 -4.95
N PHE A 124 -10.11 -23.58 -4.00
CA PHE A 124 -10.27 -22.83 -2.75
C PHE A 124 -9.04 -22.89 -1.85
N LYS A 125 -8.17 -23.90 -2.00
CA LYS A 125 -6.90 -23.98 -1.26
C LYS A 125 -5.92 -22.91 -1.77
N ALA A 126 -5.81 -22.76 -3.08
CA ALA A 126 -5.04 -21.68 -3.68
C ALA A 126 -5.61 -20.30 -3.29
N VAL A 127 -6.93 -20.13 -3.35
CA VAL A 127 -7.60 -18.88 -2.92
C VAL A 127 -7.22 -18.51 -1.48
N ALA A 128 -7.31 -19.45 -0.53
CA ALA A 128 -6.97 -19.18 0.87
C ALA A 128 -5.49 -18.75 1.03
N SER A 129 -4.57 -19.44 0.35
CA SER A 129 -3.14 -19.11 0.39
C SER A 129 -2.82 -17.74 -0.23
N LEU A 130 -3.43 -17.42 -1.38
CA LEU A 130 -3.25 -16.15 -2.08
C LEU A 130 -3.91 -14.99 -1.32
N SER A 131 -5.07 -15.22 -0.69
CA SER A 131 -5.73 -14.23 0.17
C SER A 131 -4.91 -13.90 1.42
N LYS A 132 -4.25 -14.89 2.03
CA LYS A 132 -3.33 -14.66 3.15
C LYS A 132 -2.12 -13.83 2.70
N LEU A 133 -1.51 -14.18 1.57
CA LEU A 133 -0.40 -13.43 0.99
C LEU A 133 -0.82 -11.99 0.64
N TYR A 134 -2.03 -11.81 0.10
CA TYR A 134 -2.61 -10.50 -0.15
C TYR A 134 -2.76 -9.67 1.13
N ALA A 135 -3.28 -10.25 2.22
CA ALA A 135 -3.42 -9.56 3.51
C ALA A 135 -2.06 -9.08 4.09
N GLN A 136 -1.01 -9.91 3.93
CA GLN A 136 0.35 -9.56 4.33
C GLN A 136 0.91 -8.41 3.49
N VAL A 137 0.76 -8.47 2.17
CA VAL A 137 1.27 -7.45 1.24
C VAL A 137 0.56 -6.11 1.46
N ILE A 138 -0.74 -6.08 1.74
CA ILE A 138 -1.46 -4.82 2.03
C ILE A 138 -1.23 -4.30 3.46
N GLY A 139 -0.60 -5.09 4.33
CA GLY A 139 -0.38 -4.74 5.74
C GLY A 139 -1.63 -4.83 6.61
N ALA A 140 -2.69 -5.53 6.16
CA ALA A 140 -3.91 -5.73 6.95
C ALA A 140 -3.70 -6.67 8.14
N ASP A 141 -2.61 -7.46 8.11
CA ASP A 141 -2.18 -8.37 9.18
C ASP A 141 -1.21 -7.69 10.18
N GLN A 142 -0.81 -6.44 9.95
CA GLN A 142 0.02 -5.71 10.92
C GLN A 142 -0.87 -5.16 12.04
N PRO A 143 -0.46 -5.30 13.32
CA PRO A 143 -1.17 -4.66 14.42
C PRO A 143 -1.19 -3.16 14.12
N GLN A 144 -2.38 -2.54 14.16
CA GLN A 144 -2.48 -1.09 14.09
C GLN A 144 -1.67 -0.53 15.26
N GLU A 145 -0.52 0.06 14.97
CA GLU A 145 0.09 0.99 15.93
C GLU A 145 -0.97 2.04 16.19
N GLN A 146 -1.55 2.01 17.39
CA GLN A 146 -2.33 3.14 17.86
C GLN A 146 -1.36 4.31 17.80
N VAL A 147 -1.57 5.20 16.83
CA VAL A 147 -0.92 6.50 16.81
C VAL A 147 -1.42 7.20 18.06
N GLU A 148 -0.69 7.01 19.17
CA GLU A 148 -0.80 7.88 20.32
C GLU A 148 -0.45 9.26 19.77
N ASN A 149 -1.47 10.03 19.40
CA ASN A 149 -1.36 11.47 19.23
C ASN A 149 -1.07 12.04 20.63
N LYS A 150 0.15 11.80 21.13
CA LYS A 150 0.73 12.53 22.24
C LYS A 150 1.00 13.91 21.69
N THR A 151 -0.05 14.74 21.68
CA THR A 151 0.11 16.18 21.73
C THR A 151 0.87 16.45 23.01
N VAL A 152 2.19 16.53 22.92
CA VAL A 152 3.03 17.02 24.02
C VAL A 152 2.71 18.50 24.13
N ILE A 153 1.68 18.82 24.92
CA ILE A 153 1.48 20.17 25.41
C ILE A 153 2.68 20.40 26.32
N ASN A 154 3.66 21.15 25.82
CA ASN A 154 4.78 21.59 26.61
C ASN A 154 4.20 22.56 27.64
N VAL A 155 3.84 22.05 28.83
CA VAL A 155 3.38 22.88 29.95
C VAL A 155 4.61 23.66 30.42
N LEU A 156 4.86 24.79 29.76
CA LEU A 156 5.78 25.81 30.20
C LEU A 156 5.30 26.26 31.58
N ASN A 157 5.95 25.71 32.61
CA ASN A 157 6.04 26.21 33.98
C ASN A 157 4.81 27.02 34.43
N PHE A 158 3.71 26.32 34.74
CA PHE A 158 2.44 26.94 35.11
C PHE A 158 2.59 27.66 36.46
N ASN A 159 2.79 28.98 36.43
CA ASN A 159 2.74 29.83 37.61
C ASN A 159 1.39 30.58 37.62
N PRO A 160 0.39 30.13 38.40
CA PRO A 160 -0.96 30.71 38.39
C PRO A 160 -1.01 32.17 38.84
N VAL A 161 0.01 32.65 39.56
CA VAL A 161 0.14 34.06 39.96
C VAL A 161 0.36 34.98 38.74
N GLN A 162 1.02 34.48 37.67
CA GLN A 162 1.23 35.24 36.44
C GLN A 162 -0.05 35.41 35.60
N LEU A 163 -1.06 34.56 35.82
CA LEU A 163 -2.36 34.60 35.16
C LEU A 163 -3.43 35.32 35.99
N GLY A 164 -3.04 35.97 37.09
CA GLY A 164 -3.96 36.75 37.94
C GLY A 164 -4.77 35.92 38.94
N GLY A 165 -4.35 34.68 39.23
CA GLY A 165 -4.94 33.89 40.32
C GLY A 165 -4.51 34.43 41.68
N GLU A 166 -5.47 34.71 42.56
CA GLU A 166 -5.20 35.05 43.96
C GLU A 166 -4.70 33.82 44.71
N GLU A 167 -3.67 34.00 45.54
CA GLU A 167 -3.10 32.93 46.35
C GLU A 167 -4.13 32.51 47.41
N ILE A 168 -4.56 31.25 47.38
CA ILE A 168 -5.54 30.72 48.33
C ILE A 168 -4.88 30.63 49.70
N ASP A 169 -5.50 31.27 50.70
CA ASP A 169 -5.07 31.22 52.10
C ASP A 169 -4.88 29.75 52.56
N PRO A 170 -3.70 29.37 53.11
CA PRO A 170 -3.37 28.00 53.49
C PRO A 170 -4.45 27.28 54.31
N GLU A 171 -5.13 27.99 55.21
CA GLU A 171 -6.19 27.42 56.05
C GLU A 171 -7.45 27.04 55.24
N GLN A 172 -7.74 27.79 54.17
CA GLN A 172 -8.85 27.48 53.26
C GLN A 172 -8.50 26.32 52.33
N LEU A 173 -7.23 26.26 51.89
CA LEU A 173 -6.73 25.16 51.08
C LEU A 173 -6.79 23.83 51.84
N GLU A 174 -6.39 23.82 53.12
CA GLU A 174 -6.50 22.61 53.96
C GLU A 174 -7.94 22.16 54.16
N LYS A 175 -8.88 23.10 54.35
CA LYS A 175 -10.32 22.78 54.42
C LYS A 175 -10.84 22.17 53.12
N LEU A 176 -10.46 22.72 51.97
CA LEU A 176 -10.83 22.20 50.65
C LEU A 176 -10.28 20.79 50.41
N ILE A 177 -9.00 20.57 50.72
CA ILE A 177 -8.37 19.25 50.61
C ILE A 177 -9.05 18.24 51.54
N LYS A 178 -9.39 18.64 52.77
CA LYS A 178 -10.08 17.77 53.73
C LYS A 178 -11.49 17.40 53.26
N ASN A 179 -12.22 18.34 52.69
CA ASN A 179 -13.56 18.10 52.14
C ASN A 179 -13.53 17.19 50.90
N LEU A 180 -12.55 17.38 50.02
CA LEU A 180 -12.35 16.51 48.85
C LEU A 180 -12.01 15.08 49.26
N LYS A 181 -11.08 14.90 50.20
CA LYS A 181 -10.73 13.58 50.74
C LYS A 181 -11.92 12.88 51.42
N ALA A 182 -12.78 13.64 52.10
CA ALA A 182 -13.99 13.09 52.71
C ALA A 182 -15.04 12.67 51.67
N ALA A 183 -15.20 13.46 50.60
CA ALA A 183 -16.10 13.13 49.49
C ALA A 183 -15.63 11.88 48.71
N ASP A 184 -14.33 11.75 48.47
CA ASP A 184 -13.75 10.57 47.82
C ASP A 184 -13.89 9.31 48.68
N LYS A 185 -13.70 9.43 50.00
CA LYS A 185 -13.93 8.31 50.92
C LYS A 185 -15.39 7.85 50.88
N ARG A 186 -16.33 8.79 50.85
CA ARG A 186 -17.77 8.49 50.78
C ARG A 186 -18.15 7.81 49.47
N LYS A 187 -17.65 8.30 48.34
CA LYS A 187 -17.87 7.63 47.03
C LYS A 187 -17.31 6.21 47.02
N ARG A 188 -16.13 6.00 47.61
CA ARG A 188 -15.55 4.67 47.73
C ARG A 188 -16.37 3.76 48.64
N GLU A 189 -17.00 4.28 49.69
CA GLU A 189 -17.90 3.47 50.52
C GLU A 189 -19.20 3.13 49.79
N GLU A 190 -19.76 4.06 49.01
CA GLU A 190 -20.96 3.84 48.17
C GLU A 190 -20.69 2.83 47.03
N GLU A 191 -19.51 2.85 46.41
CA GLU A 191 -19.13 1.91 45.34
C GLU A 191 -18.84 0.48 45.85
N PHE A 192 -18.50 0.32 47.13
CA PHE A 192 -18.18 -0.98 47.72
C PHE A 192 -19.33 -1.57 48.56
N SER A 193 -20.38 -0.81 48.87
CA SER A 193 -21.58 -1.34 49.53
C SER A 193 -22.45 -2.23 48.61
N ASP A 194 -22.28 -2.12 47.29
CA ASP A 194 -23.00 -2.95 46.31
C ASP A 194 -22.43 -4.38 46.17
N PHE A 195 -21.32 -4.71 46.84
CA PHE A 195 -20.61 -6.00 46.68
C PHE A 195 -20.58 -6.92 47.92
N THR A 196 -21.40 -6.66 48.94
CA THR A 196 -21.66 -7.59 50.07
C THR A 196 -23.18 -7.72 50.23
N THR A 197 -23.87 -8.83 49.95
CA THR A 197 -23.66 -10.22 50.37
C THR A 197 -24.37 -11.19 49.41
N LEU A 198 -23.62 -12.10 48.78
CA LEU A 198 -24.13 -13.39 48.27
C LEU A 198 -23.26 -14.44 48.92
N ASP A 199 -23.61 -14.84 50.14
CA ASP A 199 -23.30 -16.11 50.79
C ASP A 199 -23.66 -15.96 52.27
N ASP A 200 -24.80 -16.53 52.63
CA ASP A 200 -25.06 -17.23 53.91
C ASP A 200 -26.58 -17.45 54.03
N ASP A 201 -27.11 -18.41 53.26
CA ASP A 201 -28.31 -19.17 53.65
C ASP A 201 -28.45 -20.42 52.76
N ASP A 202 -27.50 -21.36 52.92
CA ASP A 202 -27.76 -22.76 52.55
C ASP A 202 -27.05 -23.70 53.53
N THR A 203 -27.37 -23.58 54.81
CA THR A 203 -27.20 -24.67 55.78
C THR A 203 -28.20 -24.53 56.92
N THR A 204 -29.37 -25.15 56.79
CA THR A 204 -29.99 -25.85 57.93
C THR A 204 -30.68 -27.11 57.44
N ALA A 205 -30.39 -28.18 58.18
CA ALA A 205 -30.91 -29.53 58.04
C ALA A 205 -32.35 -29.65 58.54
#